data_AF-A0A091W234-F1
#
_entry.id   AF-A0A091W234-F1
#
_cell.length_a   1.000
_cell.length_b   1.000
_cell.length_c   1.000
_cell.angle_alpha   90.00
_cell.angle_beta   90.00
_cell.angle_gamma   90.00
#
_symmetry.space_group_name_H-M   'P 1'
#
loop_
_entity.id
_entity.type
_entity.pdbx_description
1 polymer ?
#
loop_
_entity_poly.entity_id
_entity_poly.type
_entity_poly.pdbx_seq_one_letter_code
_entity_poly.pdbx_strand_id
1 'polypeptide(L)'
;RMLSGYKPKSNVKDSYKILQLEEGCSLDDVRNSYRSLAKKYHPDSGSAAADSEAFMKVEEAYRVVLSDVATKKKSNESNEEEEDQFKLKAPQHRHYLSFEGVGFGTPSQREKQYMQFRVDRATEQVLEYRKQRLESQYAVTDLMKAKDVKQSKKVKITQAVERLVEDLIQESMARGDFDNLSGKGKPLQKFSDCPHIDPMTHNLNRILIDNGYQPEWILMQKEIRETIERLRKSIVASRSKLGGPMTPYRQKQWNRICQQFIEDISKLNKRIDNFNLVVPILSRQMVHFSADKEIVRAQKTYEALME
;
A
#
# COMPACT_ATOMS: atom_id res chain seq x y z
N ARG A 1 -16.86 31.18 -13.48
CA ARG A 1 -17.68 32.22 -12.81
C ARG A 1 -18.94 32.48 -13.63
N MET A 2 -19.93 31.58 -13.56
CA MET A 2 -21.35 31.70 -13.99
C MET A 2 -22.02 30.52 -13.27
N LEU A 3 -23.01 30.61 -12.38
CA LEU A 3 -24.23 31.41 -12.32
C LEU A 3 -24.44 31.86 -10.86
N SER A 4 -24.34 33.16 -10.58
CA SER A 4 -24.38 33.73 -9.22
C SER A 4 -25.61 34.62 -9.04
N GLY A 5 -26.81 34.07 -9.23
CA GLY A 5 -28.04 34.86 -9.11
C GLY A 5 -29.34 34.09 -8.84
N TYR A 6 -29.29 32.79 -8.55
CA TYR A 6 -30.50 32.04 -8.23
C TYR A 6 -30.70 31.98 -6.71
N LYS A 7 -31.66 32.74 -6.19
CA LYS A 7 -32.14 32.58 -4.81
C LYS A 7 -33.08 31.36 -4.79
N PRO A 8 -32.74 30.29 -4.06
CA PRO A 8 -33.62 29.14 -3.98
C PRO A 8 -34.94 29.55 -3.32
N LYS A 9 -36.06 29.07 -3.86
CA LYS A 9 -37.41 29.37 -3.34
C LYS A 9 -37.82 28.42 -2.21
N SER A 10 -37.01 27.42 -1.89
CA SER A 10 -37.32 26.39 -0.90
C SER A 10 -36.88 26.76 0.51
N ASN A 11 -37.74 26.48 1.50
CA ASN A 11 -37.38 26.57 2.92
C ASN A 11 -36.30 25.52 3.27
N VAL A 12 -35.44 25.85 4.23
CA VAL A 12 -34.36 24.96 4.72
C VAL A 12 -34.93 23.62 5.19
N LYS A 13 -36.03 23.65 5.96
CA LYS A 13 -36.70 22.44 6.48
C LYS A 13 -37.22 21.52 5.39
N ASP A 14 -37.76 22.09 4.31
CA ASP A 14 -38.28 21.32 3.19
C ASP A 14 -37.15 20.71 2.36
N SER A 15 -35.99 21.37 2.32
CA SER A 15 -34.78 20.85 1.66
C SER A 15 -34.23 19.60 2.36
N TYR A 16 -34.24 19.56 3.69
CA TYR A 16 -33.90 18.34 4.45
C TYR A 16 -34.87 17.19 4.17
N LYS A 17 -36.18 17.47 4.08
CA LYS A 17 -37.20 16.46 3.74
C LYS A 17 -37.01 15.91 2.31
N ILE A 18 -36.67 16.77 1.34
CA ILE A 18 -36.41 16.34 -0.05
C ILE A 18 -35.19 15.41 -0.12
N LEU A 19 -34.15 15.68 0.67
CA LEU A 19 -32.96 14.82 0.77
C LEU A 19 -33.16 13.59 1.66
N GLN A 20 -34.33 13.43 2.27
CA GLN A 20 -34.66 12.35 3.21
C GLN A 20 -33.72 12.32 4.42
N LEU A 21 -33.40 13.50 4.96
CA LEU A 21 -32.51 13.68 6.10
C LEU A 21 -33.20 14.44 7.24
N GLU A 22 -32.70 14.23 8.45
CA GLU A 22 -33.12 14.95 9.66
C GLU A 22 -32.28 16.22 9.88
N GLU A 23 -32.82 17.15 10.67
CA GLU A 23 -32.10 18.37 11.07
C GLU A 23 -30.96 18.00 12.03
N GLY A 24 -29.70 18.04 11.56
CA GLY A 24 -28.52 17.70 12.38
C GLY A 24 -27.60 16.61 11.81
N CYS A 25 -27.89 16.06 10.63
CA CYS A 25 -27.06 15.04 9.99
C CYS A 25 -25.63 15.54 9.66
N SER A 26 -24.68 14.60 9.62
CA SER A 26 -23.28 14.90 9.26
C SER A 26 -23.15 15.30 7.79
N LEU A 27 -22.12 16.09 7.46
CA LEU A 27 -21.82 16.48 6.07
C LEU A 27 -21.67 15.27 5.13
N ASP A 28 -21.18 14.15 5.65
CA ASP A 28 -21.03 12.92 4.87
C ASP A 28 -22.39 12.25 4.58
N ASP A 29 -23.36 12.35 5.49
CA ASP A 29 -24.72 11.85 5.28
C ASP A 29 -25.45 12.68 4.21
N VAL A 30 -25.24 14.00 4.20
CA VAL A 30 -25.75 14.90 3.14
C VAL A 30 -25.17 14.54 1.77
N ARG A 31 -23.87 14.19 1.69
CA ARG A 31 -23.26 13.75 0.43
C ARG A 31 -23.78 12.38 -0.02
N ASN A 32 -23.94 11.44 0.91
CA ASN A 32 -24.36 10.08 0.61
C ASN A 32 -25.83 10.01 0.15
N SER A 33 -26.72 10.76 0.80
CA SER A 33 -28.12 10.91 0.39
C SER A 33 -28.24 11.54 -0.99
N TYR A 34 -27.55 12.66 -1.25
CA TYR A 34 -27.51 13.30 -2.56
C TYR A 34 -27.04 12.33 -3.65
N ARG A 35 -25.94 11.60 -3.40
CA ARG A 35 -25.40 10.64 -4.36
C ARG A 35 -26.37 9.49 -4.65
N SER A 36 -27.15 9.07 -3.66
CA SER A 36 -28.17 8.04 -3.80
C SER A 36 -29.39 8.52 -4.59
N LEU A 37 -29.83 9.77 -4.35
CA LEU A 37 -30.95 10.38 -5.06
C LEU A 37 -30.56 10.75 -6.50
N ALA A 38 -29.35 11.27 -6.73
CA ALA A 38 -28.83 11.55 -8.06
C ALA A 38 -28.84 10.30 -8.94
N LYS A 39 -28.38 9.15 -8.43
CA LYS A 39 -28.45 7.89 -9.19
C LYS A 39 -29.87 7.45 -9.55
N LYS A 40 -30.87 7.81 -8.75
CA LYS A 40 -32.28 7.44 -8.98
C LYS A 40 -32.98 8.36 -9.96
N TYR A 41 -32.72 9.66 -9.88
CA TYR A 41 -33.45 10.71 -10.62
C TYR A 41 -32.69 11.29 -11.81
N HIS A 42 -31.40 10.97 -11.99
CA HIS A 42 -30.64 11.48 -13.13
C HIS A 42 -31.25 10.99 -14.47
N PRO A 43 -31.43 11.89 -15.46
CA PRO A 43 -32.11 11.56 -16.73
C PRO A 43 -31.40 10.45 -17.53
N ASP A 44 -30.10 10.28 -17.31
CA ASP A 44 -29.27 9.24 -17.96
C ASP A 44 -29.14 7.94 -17.14
N SER A 45 -29.85 7.82 -16.01
CA SER A 45 -29.70 6.66 -15.11
C SER A 45 -30.45 5.40 -15.57
N GLY A 46 -31.29 5.51 -16.61
CA GLY A 46 -32.13 4.40 -17.11
C GLY A 46 -33.19 3.90 -16.11
N SER A 47 -33.39 4.60 -15.00
CA SER A 47 -34.37 4.28 -13.95
C SER A 47 -35.78 4.71 -14.35
N ALA A 48 -36.81 3.95 -13.96
CA ALA A 48 -38.22 4.30 -14.20
C ALA A 48 -38.66 5.60 -13.48
N ALA A 49 -37.87 6.06 -12.50
CA ALA A 49 -38.06 7.31 -11.78
C ALA A 49 -37.14 8.45 -12.28
N ALA A 50 -36.47 8.27 -13.42
CA ALA A 50 -35.61 9.31 -14.01
C ALA A 50 -36.48 10.48 -14.49
N ASP A 51 -36.39 11.61 -13.78
CA ASP A 51 -37.12 12.83 -14.07
C ASP A 51 -36.19 14.04 -13.87
N SER A 52 -36.10 14.88 -14.91
CA SER A 52 -35.27 16.08 -14.93
C SER A 52 -35.73 17.09 -13.88
N GLU A 53 -37.04 17.21 -13.63
CA GLU A 53 -37.56 18.17 -12.66
C GLU A 53 -37.27 17.73 -11.22
N ALA A 54 -37.45 16.43 -10.93
CA ALA A 54 -37.08 15.85 -9.65
C ALA A 54 -35.58 16.01 -9.36
N PHE A 55 -34.72 15.82 -10.36
CA PHE A 55 -33.27 15.99 -10.19
C PHE A 55 -32.89 17.44 -9.84
N MET A 56 -33.48 18.43 -10.53
CA MET A 56 -33.25 19.85 -10.23
C MET A 56 -33.65 20.22 -8.80
N LYS A 57 -34.78 19.68 -8.31
CA LYS A 57 -35.23 19.88 -6.91
C LYS A 57 -34.25 19.28 -5.90
N VAL A 58 -33.70 18.11 -6.18
CA VAL A 58 -32.69 17.46 -5.33
C VAL A 58 -31.38 18.25 -5.32
N GLU A 59 -30.94 18.80 -6.45
CA GLU A 59 -29.75 19.64 -6.53
C GLU A 59 -29.94 20.97 -5.78
N GLU A 60 -31.10 21.62 -5.93
CA GLU A 60 -31.44 22.84 -5.20
C GLU A 60 -31.43 22.60 -3.68
N ALA A 61 -32.09 21.52 -3.23
CA ALA A 61 -32.11 21.13 -1.81
C ALA A 61 -30.71 20.87 -1.26
N TYR A 62 -29.85 20.18 -2.03
CA TYR A 62 -28.46 19.91 -1.64
C TYR A 62 -27.65 21.20 -1.43
N ARG A 63 -27.77 22.18 -2.34
CA ARG A 63 -27.08 23.46 -2.22
C ARG A 63 -27.54 24.25 -0.99
N VAL A 64 -28.84 24.25 -0.70
CA VAL A 64 -29.40 24.93 0.49
C VAL A 64 -28.86 24.29 1.77
N VAL A 65 -28.92 22.97 1.89
CA VAL A 65 -28.45 22.25 3.09
C VAL A 65 -26.95 22.45 3.32
N LEU A 66 -26.13 22.46 2.26
CA LEU A 66 -24.70 22.75 2.40
C LEU A 66 -24.43 24.16 2.96
N SER A 67 -25.22 25.15 2.52
CA SER A 67 -25.07 26.52 3.03
C SER A 67 -25.45 26.64 4.51
N ASP A 68 -26.52 25.96 4.94
CA ASP A 68 -26.99 25.96 6.33
C ASP A 68 -25.97 25.30 7.29
N VAL A 69 -25.40 24.16 6.88
CA VAL A 69 -24.36 23.48 7.67
C VAL A 69 -23.09 24.33 7.76
N ALA A 70 -22.72 25.05 6.69
CA ALA A 70 -21.58 25.96 6.71
C ALA A 70 -21.81 27.18 7.63
N THR A 71 -23.03 27.74 7.67
CA THR A 71 -23.37 28.84 8.58
C THR A 71 -23.42 28.39 10.03
N LYS A 72 -23.99 27.21 10.31
CA LYS A 72 -24.03 26.63 11.67
C LYS A 72 -22.64 26.31 12.22
N LYS A 73 -21.73 25.85 11.36
CA LYS A 73 -20.34 25.59 11.77
C LYS A 73 -19.64 26.89 12.21
N LYS A 74 -19.81 27.97 11.44
CA LYS A 74 -19.22 29.28 11.79
C LYS A 74 -19.80 29.88 13.08
N SER A 75 -21.10 29.72 13.34
CA SER A 75 -21.69 30.23 14.58
C SER A 75 -21.26 29.46 15.83
N ASN A 76 -20.96 28.16 15.70
CA ASN A 76 -20.40 27.38 16.81
C ASN A 76 -18.94 27.77 17.08
N GLU A 77 -18.13 27.94 16.04
CA GLU A 77 -16.73 28.37 16.18
C GLU A 77 -16.60 29.76 16.84
N SER A 78 -17.50 30.70 16.56
CA SER A 78 -17.48 32.03 17.20
C SER A 78 -17.83 32.01 18.70
N ASN A 79 -18.68 31.08 19.14
CA ASN A 79 -19.03 30.97 20.57
C ASN A 79 -17.89 30.34 21.39
N GLU A 80 -17.12 29.42 20.80
CA GLU A 80 -15.95 28.81 21.46
C GLU A 80 -14.80 29.80 21.64
N GLU A 81 -14.59 30.72 20.68
CA GLU A 81 -13.57 31.77 20.77
C GLU A 81 -13.86 32.83 21.85
N GLU A 82 -15.14 33.12 22.14
CA GLU A 82 -15.53 34.06 23.19
C GLU A 82 -15.35 33.48 24.60
N GLU A 83 -15.54 32.16 24.79
CA GLU A 83 -15.31 31.50 26.09
C GLU A 83 -13.82 31.44 26.48
N ASP A 84 -12.91 31.30 25.51
CA ASP A 84 -11.48 31.21 25.78
C ASP A 84 -10.83 32.57 26.16
N GLN A 85 -11.44 33.70 25.77
CA GLN A 85 -10.94 35.04 26.10
C GLN A 85 -11.22 35.47 27.55
N PHE A 86 -12.15 34.82 28.27
CA PHE A 86 -12.53 35.22 29.63
C PHE A 86 -11.65 34.62 30.76
N LYS A 87 -10.53 33.96 30.44
CA LYS A 87 -9.52 33.51 31.42
C LYS A 87 -8.72 34.71 31.95
N LEU A 88 -9.32 35.47 32.88
CA LEU A 88 -8.65 36.48 33.70
C LEU A 88 -7.33 35.92 34.28
N LYS A 89 -6.19 36.52 33.92
CA LYS A 89 -4.88 36.19 34.51
C LYS A 89 -4.89 36.51 36.01
N ALA A 90 -5.18 35.50 36.82
CA ALA A 90 -5.17 35.61 38.28
C ALA A 90 -3.73 35.84 38.80
N PRO A 91 -3.56 36.58 39.92
CA PRO A 91 -2.26 36.94 40.48
C PRO A 91 -1.39 35.71 40.85
N GLN A 92 -0.07 35.89 40.77
CA GLN A 92 0.93 34.81 40.77
C GLN A 92 0.88 33.86 41.98
N HIS A 93 0.31 34.27 43.10
CA HIS A 93 0.21 33.47 44.32
C HIS A 93 -1.03 32.53 44.38
N ARG A 94 -1.81 32.37 43.30
CA ARG A 94 -2.86 31.34 43.21
C ARG A 94 -2.46 30.11 42.35
N HIS A 95 -1.25 30.08 41.80
CA HIS A 95 -0.79 29.03 40.88
C HIS A 95 -0.66 27.63 41.50
N TYR A 96 -0.65 27.50 42.83
CA TYR A 96 -0.55 26.20 43.50
C TYR A 96 -1.91 25.54 43.80
N LEU A 97 -3.02 26.23 43.49
CA LEU A 97 -4.38 25.69 43.59
C LEU A 97 -4.92 25.17 42.24
N SER A 98 -4.17 25.33 41.14
CA SER A 98 -4.65 25.03 39.78
C SER A 98 -4.40 23.58 39.31
N PHE A 99 -3.69 22.75 40.08
CA PHE A 99 -3.40 21.36 39.70
C PHE A 99 -4.57 20.40 39.94
N GLU A 100 -5.81 20.88 39.92
CA GLU A 100 -7.04 20.08 40.14
C GLU A 100 -7.03 19.29 41.46
N GLY A 101 -6.23 19.71 42.45
CA GLY A 101 -6.05 18.98 43.71
C GLY A 101 -5.14 17.74 43.61
N VAL A 102 -4.49 17.51 42.48
CA VAL A 102 -3.66 16.33 42.22
C VAL A 102 -2.22 16.56 42.70
N GLY A 103 -1.74 15.62 43.52
CA GLY A 103 -0.35 15.50 43.94
C GLY A 103 -0.02 16.05 45.32
N PHE A 104 1.09 15.57 45.88
CA PHE A 104 1.59 15.92 47.22
C PHE A 104 3.08 16.31 47.15
N GLY A 105 3.56 17.05 48.15
CA GLY A 105 4.96 17.51 48.22
C GLY A 105 5.17 18.93 47.70
N THR A 106 6.40 19.23 47.27
CA THR A 106 6.83 20.58 46.88
C THR A 106 6.16 21.03 45.57
N PRO A 107 6.10 22.34 45.28
CA PRO A 107 5.45 22.85 44.06
C PRO A 107 5.98 22.22 42.76
N SER A 108 7.29 21.99 42.66
CA SER A 108 7.90 21.35 41.48
C SER A 108 7.59 19.85 41.37
N GLN A 109 7.43 19.15 42.49
CA GLN A 109 6.99 17.75 42.50
C GLN A 109 5.52 17.63 42.08
N ARG A 110 4.67 18.53 42.58
CA ARG A 110 3.25 18.57 42.24
C ARG A 110 3.03 18.93 40.77
N GLU A 111 3.83 19.85 40.22
CA GLU A 111 3.81 20.19 38.80
C GLU A 111 4.14 18.96 37.92
N LYS A 112 5.21 18.21 38.24
CA LYS A 112 5.55 16.98 37.51
C LYS A 112 4.43 15.94 37.59
N GLN A 113 3.83 15.76 38.75
CA GLN A 113 2.71 14.83 38.94
C GLN A 113 1.47 15.27 38.17
N TYR A 114 1.15 16.56 38.16
CA TYR A 114 0.03 17.09 37.38
C TYR A 114 0.27 16.97 35.87
N MET A 115 1.50 17.20 35.42
CA MET A 115 1.87 16.96 34.02
C MET A 115 1.70 15.50 33.64
N GLN A 116 2.10 14.56 34.51
CA GLN A 116 1.87 13.14 34.31
C GLN A 116 0.37 12.81 34.28
N PHE A 117 -0.40 13.30 35.25
CA PHE A 117 -1.85 13.12 35.32
C PHE A 117 -2.57 13.64 34.07
N ARG A 118 -2.15 14.79 33.53
CA ARG A 118 -2.69 15.33 32.28
C ARG A 118 -2.39 14.44 31.08
N VAL A 119 -1.18 13.89 31.01
CA VAL A 119 -0.80 12.93 29.97
C VAL A 119 -1.67 11.68 30.08
N ASP A 120 -1.79 11.10 31.27
CA ASP A 120 -2.58 9.89 31.52
C ASP A 120 -4.05 10.10 31.13
N ARG A 121 -4.66 11.21 31.56
CA ARG A 121 -6.04 11.58 31.21
C ARG A 121 -6.22 11.76 29.70
N ALA A 122 -5.28 12.41 29.02
CA ALA A 122 -5.33 12.55 27.57
C ALA A 122 -5.22 11.19 26.86
N THR A 123 -4.38 10.28 27.36
CA THR A 123 -4.27 8.93 26.80
C THR A 123 -5.55 8.13 26.97
N GLU A 124 -6.21 8.23 28.12
CA GLU A 124 -7.47 7.55 28.40
C GLU A 124 -8.60 8.06 27.48
N GLN A 125 -8.70 9.37 27.29
CA GLN A 125 -9.65 9.98 26.34
C GLN A 125 -9.43 9.51 24.89
N VAL A 126 -8.19 9.40 24.44
CA VAL A 126 -7.87 8.89 23.09
C VAL A 126 -8.24 7.41 22.96
N LEU A 127 -7.98 6.60 23.98
CA LEU A 127 -8.36 5.19 24.01
C LEU A 127 -9.88 5.02 23.98
N GLU A 128 -10.61 5.83 24.75
CA GLU A 128 -12.07 5.79 24.82
C GLU A 128 -12.69 6.22 23.48
N TYR A 129 -12.17 7.25 22.84
CA TYR A 129 -12.57 7.64 21.49
C TYR A 129 -12.33 6.51 20.47
N ARG A 130 -11.17 5.85 20.53
CA ARG A 130 -10.86 4.70 19.66
C ARG A 130 -11.84 3.54 19.92
N LYS A 131 -12.18 3.28 21.19
CA LYS A 131 -13.14 2.25 21.59
C LYS A 131 -14.53 2.53 21.02
N GLN A 132 -15.07 3.74 21.21
CA GLN A 132 -16.37 4.13 20.64
C GLN A 132 -16.37 4.08 19.11
N ARG A 133 -15.26 4.50 18.48
CA ARG A 133 -15.11 4.42 17.03
C ARG A 133 -15.08 2.97 16.53
N LEU A 134 -14.44 2.06 17.27
CA LEU A 134 -14.47 0.64 16.96
C LEU A 134 -15.85 0.04 17.20
N GLU A 135 -16.52 0.35 18.30
CA GLU A 135 -17.88 -0.13 18.62
C GLU A 135 -18.90 0.31 17.55
N SER A 136 -18.83 1.57 17.11
CA SER A 136 -19.66 2.08 16.00
C SER A 136 -19.33 1.41 14.66
N GLN A 137 -18.05 1.13 14.39
CA GLN A 137 -17.66 0.33 13.22
C GLN A 137 -18.16 -1.12 13.33
N TYR A 138 -18.07 -1.76 14.49
CA TYR A 138 -18.56 -3.11 14.73
C TYR A 138 -20.08 -3.21 14.49
N ALA A 139 -20.86 -2.22 14.94
CA ALA A 139 -22.31 -2.14 14.66
C ALA A 139 -22.63 -2.01 13.16
N VAL A 140 -21.78 -1.36 12.37
CA VAL A 140 -21.93 -1.20 10.92
C VAL A 140 -21.43 -2.44 10.14
N THR A 141 -20.45 -3.17 10.67
CA THR A 141 -19.79 -4.30 9.98
C THR A 141 -20.56 -5.63 9.99
N ASP A 142 -21.67 -5.75 10.72
CA ASP A 142 -22.45 -6.99 10.78
C ASP A 142 -23.05 -7.41 9.41
N LEU A 143 -23.05 -6.50 8.43
CA LEU A 143 -23.55 -6.69 7.06
C LEU A 143 -22.46 -6.98 5.99
N MET A 144 -21.15 -6.97 6.30
CA MET A 144 -20.06 -7.04 5.27
C MET A 144 -18.96 -8.11 5.53
N LYS A 145 -19.30 -9.27 6.12
CA LYS A 145 -18.31 -10.23 6.64
C LYS A 145 -17.46 -11.03 5.63
N ALA A 146 -17.73 -11.06 4.33
CA ALA A 146 -17.07 -12.02 3.44
C ALA A 146 -15.66 -11.62 2.95
N LYS A 147 -15.38 -10.32 2.74
CA LYS A 147 -14.06 -9.84 2.26
C LYS A 147 -13.08 -9.55 3.41
N ASP A 148 -13.58 -9.12 4.57
CA ASP A 148 -12.76 -8.75 5.73
C ASP A 148 -12.16 -9.94 6.50
N VAL A 149 -12.75 -11.14 6.42
CA VAL A 149 -12.19 -12.32 7.11
C VAL A 149 -10.82 -12.73 6.55
N LYS A 150 -10.56 -12.52 5.26
CA LYS A 150 -9.23 -12.80 4.68
C LYS A 150 -8.21 -11.73 5.05
N GLN A 151 -8.60 -10.45 5.08
CA GLN A 151 -7.71 -9.36 5.45
C GLN A 151 -7.39 -9.37 6.95
N SER A 152 -8.39 -9.58 7.80
CA SER A 152 -8.20 -9.74 9.26
C SER A 152 -7.34 -10.95 9.60
N LYS A 153 -7.47 -12.08 8.89
CA LYS A 153 -6.56 -13.23 9.04
C LYS A 153 -5.12 -12.86 8.68
N LYS A 154 -4.89 -12.10 7.60
CA LYS A 154 -3.54 -11.60 7.24
C LYS A 154 -2.96 -10.68 8.31
N VAL A 155 -3.74 -9.72 8.83
CA VAL A 155 -3.30 -8.79 9.88
C VAL A 155 -3.01 -9.53 11.21
N LYS A 156 -3.82 -10.53 11.56
CA LYS A 156 -3.56 -11.38 12.73
C LYS A 156 -2.28 -12.21 12.56
N ILE A 157 -2.02 -12.73 11.36
CA ILE A 157 -0.78 -13.46 11.06
C ILE A 157 0.44 -12.53 11.16
N THR A 158 0.38 -11.31 10.62
CA THR A 158 1.50 -10.37 10.71
C THR A 158 1.80 -9.97 12.16
N GLN A 159 0.77 -9.67 12.96
CA GLN A 159 0.95 -9.36 14.38
C GLN A 159 1.48 -10.54 15.20
N ALA A 160 1.09 -11.77 14.84
CA ALA A 160 1.63 -12.97 15.50
C ALA A 160 3.11 -13.18 15.16
N VAL A 161 3.51 -12.93 13.92
CA VAL A 161 4.92 -12.97 13.51
C VAL A 161 5.72 -11.87 14.21
N GLU A 162 5.20 -10.64 14.26
CA GLU A 162 5.83 -9.53 14.99
C GLU A 162 6.02 -9.86 16.47
N ARG A 163 5.01 -10.43 17.12
CA ARG A 163 5.12 -10.88 18.52
C ARG A 163 6.16 -11.98 18.71
N LEU A 164 6.18 -12.98 17.82
CA LEU A 164 7.16 -14.05 17.88
C LEU A 164 8.59 -13.51 17.71
N VAL A 165 8.78 -12.56 16.80
CA VAL A 165 10.07 -11.89 16.58
C VAL A 165 10.48 -11.11 17.82
N GLU A 166 9.57 -10.37 18.45
CA GLU A 166 9.84 -9.61 19.68
C GLU A 166 10.22 -10.54 20.84
N ASP A 167 9.49 -11.65 21.01
CA ASP A 167 9.80 -12.66 22.04
C ASP A 167 11.19 -13.27 21.81
N LEU A 168 11.57 -13.56 20.55
CA LEU A 168 12.90 -14.04 20.18
C LEU A 168 14.00 -13.02 20.45
N ILE A 169 13.75 -11.74 20.17
CA ILE A 169 14.71 -10.66 20.44
C ILE A 169 14.94 -10.55 21.95
N GLN A 170 13.86 -10.54 22.75
CA GLN A 170 13.96 -10.48 24.20
C GLN A 170 14.68 -11.70 24.79
N GLU A 171 14.41 -12.89 24.26
CA GLU A 171 15.10 -14.11 24.66
C GLU A 171 16.60 -14.05 24.33
N SER A 172 16.97 -13.61 23.14
CA SER A 172 18.39 -13.43 22.76
C SER A 172 19.08 -12.31 23.56
N MET A 173 18.36 -11.24 23.93
CA MET A 173 18.87 -10.21 24.85
C MET A 173 19.12 -10.79 26.25
N ALA A 174 18.21 -11.62 26.77
CA ALA A 174 18.35 -12.25 28.08
C ALA A 174 19.50 -13.27 28.13
N ARG A 175 19.76 -13.97 27.01
CA ARG A 175 20.91 -14.89 26.86
C ARG A 175 22.25 -14.16 26.73
N GLY A 176 22.24 -12.85 26.46
CA GLY A 176 23.45 -12.07 26.22
C GLY A 176 24.08 -12.31 24.85
N ASP A 177 23.30 -12.80 23.87
CA ASP A 177 23.79 -13.06 22.50
C ASP A 177 24.33 -11.76 21.84
N PHE A 178 23.85 -10.60 22.30
CA PHE A 178 24.27 -9.27 21.83
C PHE A 178 25.52 -8.72 22.52
N ASP A 179 26.04 -9.39 23.56
CA ASP A 179 27.10 -8.82 24.38
C ASP A 179 28.50 -8.91 23.77
N ASN A 180 28.72 -9.88 22.88
CA ASN A 180 30.02 -10.16 22.24
C ASN A 180 30.04 -9.88 20.73
N LEU A 181 29.22 -8.94 20.26
CA LEU A 181 29.21 -8.54 18.86
C LEU A 181 30.45 -7.74 18.48
N SER A 182 30.99 -8.01 17.29
CA SER A 182 32.12 -7.26 16.74
C SER A 182 31.73 -5.79 16.53
N GLY A 183 32.39 -4.89 17.25
CA GLY A 183 32.11 -3.45 17.16
C GLY A 183 31.12 -2.89 18.19
N LYS A 184 30.71 -3.69 19.20
CA LYS A 184 29.94 -3.18 20.36
C LYS A 184 30.65 -1.97 21.00
N GLY A 185 29.93 -0.87 21.18
CA GLY A 185 30.44 0.36 21.79
C GLY A 185 31.31 1.24 20.88
N LYS A 186 31.62 0.79 19.65
CA LYS A 186 32.28 1.64 18.64
C LYS A 186 31.23 2.44 17.86
N PRO A 187 31.53 3.68 17.44
CA PRO A 187 30.62 4.43 16.57
C PRO A 187 30.37 3.65 15.28
N LEU A 188 29.12 3.66 14.81
CA LEU A 188 28.75 3.06 13.53
C LEU A 188 29.60 3.69 12.43
N GLN A 189 30.23 2.84 11.60
CA GLN A 189 30.91 3.31 10.39
C GLN A 189 29.86 4.04 9.53
N LYS A 190 30.06 5.35 9.31
CA LYS A 190 29.17 6.12 8.45
C LYS A 190 29.28 5.60 7.02
N PHE A 191 28.11 5.43 6.42
CA PHE A 191 27.91 4.90 5.07
C PHE A 191 28.77 5.69 4.06
N SER A 192 29.83 5.07 3.54
CA SER A 192 30.81 5.76 2.69
C SER A 192 30.41 5.84 1.22
N ASP A 193 29.42 5.06 0.77
CA ASP A 193 29.42 4.72 -0.66
C ASP A 193 28.36 5.45 -1.47
N CYS A 194 27.29 5.99 -0.85
CA CYS A 194 26.22 6.68 -1.58
C CYS A 194 25.53 7.77 -0.73
N PRO A 195 25.92 9.06 -0.84
CA PRO A 195 25.30 10.17 -0.11
C PRO A 195 23.80 10.40 -0.38
N HIS A 196 23.26 9.78 -1.43
CA HIS A 196 21.89 9.98 -1.89
C HIS A 196 20.91 8.87 -1.44
N ILE A 197 21.41 7.80 -0.79
CA ILE A 197 20.56 6.71 -0.33
C ILE A 197 20.20 6.96 1.14
N ASP A 198 18.92 6.89 1.45
CA ASP A 198 18.43 7.01 2.83
C ASP A 198 19.02 5.90 3.73
N PRO A 199 19.43 6.22 4.98
CA PRO A 199 20.03 5.24 5.90
C PRO A 199 19.22 3.96 6.11
N MET A 200 17.88 4.03 6.11
CA MET A 200 17.03 2.85 6.27
C MET A 200 17.15 1.92 5.06
N THR A 201 17.12 2.50 3.85
CA THR A 201 17.26 1.75 2.59
C THR A 201 18.63 1.09 2.47
N HIS A 202 19.68 1.81 2.86
CA HIS A 202 21.04 1.27 2.87
C HIS A 202 21.15 0.08 3.84
N ASN A 203 20.64 0.22 5.07
CA ASN A 203 20.66 -0.85 6.06
C ASN A 203 19.89 -2.08 5.59
N LEU A 204 18.73 -1.88 4.96
CA LEU A 204 17.96 -2.97 4.37
C LEU A 204 18.76 -3.69 3.28
N ASN A 205 19.35 -2.94 2.35
CA ASN A 205 20.16 -3.53 1.27
C ASN A 205 21.35 -4.31 1.83
N ARG A 206 22.00 -3.79 2.88
CA ARG A 206 23.07 -4.52 3.58
C ARG A 206 22.56 -5.82 4.19
N ILE A 207 21.46 -5.79 4.94
CA ILE A 207 20.88 -7.00 5.55
C ILE A 207 20.55 -8.03 4.46
N LEU A 208 20.00 -7.58 3.34
CA LEU A 208 19.72 -8.45 2.19
C LEU A 208 21.01 -9.07 1.63
N ILE A 209 22.07 -8.27 1.43
CA ILE A 209 23.37 -8.75 0.94
C ILE A 209 24.02 -9.72 1.93
N ASP A 210 24.02 -9.41 3.22
CA ASP A 210 24.59 -10.23 4.30
C ASP A 210 23.88 -11.60 4.39
N ASN A 211 22.57 -11.64 4.11
CA ASN A 211 21.78 -12.87 4.00
C ASN A 211 21.90 -13.57 2.64
N GLY A 212 22.72 -13.06 1.72
CA GLY A 212 22.90 -13.62 0.38
C GLY A 212 21.67 -13.49 -0.53
N TYR A 213 20.79 -12.52 -0.26
CA TYR A 213 19.61 -12.27 -1.08
C TYR A 213 20.01 -11.86 -2.50
N GLN A 214 19.45 -12.54 -3.49
CA GLN A 214 19.70 -12.27 -4.90
C GLN A 214 18.46 -11.63 -5.53
N PRO A 215 18.61 -10.45 -6.17
CA PRO A 215 17.54 -9.85 -6.93
C PRO A 215 16.96 -10.80 -7.98
N GLU A 216 15.65 -10.71 -8.19
CA GLU A 216 14.91 -11.57 -9.11
C GLU A 216 15.50 -11.60 -10.52
N TRP A 217 15.86 -10.44 -11.08
CA TRP A 217 16.43 -10.37 -12.42
C TRP A 217 17.77 -11.11 -12.52
N ILE A 218 18.58 -11.21 -11.45
CA ILE A 218 19.83 -11.98 -11.46
C ILE A 218 19.52 -13.48 -11.57
N LEU A 219 18.52 -13.96 -10.83
CA LEU A 219 18.05 -15.34 -10.91
C LEU A 219 17.51 -15.64 -12.32
N MET A 220 16.65 -14.77 -12.85
CA MET A 220 16.15 -14.89 -14.22
C MET A 220 17.27 -14.93 -15.25
N GLN A 221 18.30 -14.08 -15.10
CA GLN A 221 19.45 -14.09 -15.99
C GLN A 221 20.19 -15.42 -15.97
N LYS A 222 20.39 -15.99 -14.77
CA LYS A 222 21.01 -17.31 -14.60
C LYS A 222 20.19 -18.40 -15.28
N GLU A 223 18.88 -18.42 -15.06
CA GLU A 223 17.97 -19.38 -15.69
C GLU A 223 17.97 -19.27 -17.23
N ILE A 224 17.97 -18.05 -17.78
CA ILE A 224 18.06 -17.81 -19.22
C ILE A 224 19.37 -18.39 -19.77
N ARG A 225 20.51 -18.19 -19.08
CA ARG A 225 21.80 -18.75 -19.51
C ARG A 225 21.80 -20.29 -19.47
N GLU A 226 21.31 -20.89 -18.39
CA GLU A 226 21.23 -22.34 -18.25
C GLU A 226 20.30 -22.98 -19.28
N THR A 227 19.16 -22.33 -19.57
CA THR A 227 18.22 -22.79 -20.60
C THR A 227 18.84 -22.74 -21.99
N ILE A 228 19.55 -21.67 -22.35
CA ILE A 228 20.30 -21.57 -23.61
C ILE A 228 21.32 -22.70 -23.73
N GLU A 229 22.11 -22.94 -22.67
CA GLU A 229 23.12 -23.98 -22.69
C GLU A 229 22.49 -25.37 -22.86
N ARG A 230 21.38 -25.64 -22.15
CA ARG A 230 20.62 -26.89 -22.27
C ARG A 230 20.07 -27.09 -23.69
N LEU A 231 19.49 -26.04 -24.28
CA LEU A 231 18.95 -26.08 -25.64
C LEU A 231 20.06 -26.35 -26.67
N ARG A 232 21.21 -25.67 -26.54
CA ARG A 232 22.38 -25.89 -27.40
C ARG A 232 22.92 -27.32 -27.30
N LYS A 233 23.08 -27.85 -26.08
CA LYS A 233 23.50 -29.24 -25.88
C LYS A 233 22.49 -30.23 -26.45
N SER A 234 21.19 -29.97 -26.26
CA SER A 234 20.11 -30.83 -26.76
C SER A 234 20.08 -30.93 -28.29
N ILE A 235 20.22 -29.82 -28.99
CA ILE A 235 20.18 -29.82 -30.46
C ILE A 235 21.40 -30.52 -31.07
N VAL A 236 22.60 -30.29 -30.51
CA VAL A 236 23.83 -30.99 -30.93
C VAL A 236 23.73 -32.49 -30.65
N ALA A 237 23.25 -32.88 -29.46
CA ALA A 237 23.03 -34.28 -29.12
C ALA A 237 21.95 -34.95 -30.01
N SER A 238 20.92 -34.20 -30.39
CA SER A 238 19.89 -34.69 -31.32
C SER A 238 20.47 -34.89 -32.72
N ARG A 239 21.35 -33.97 -33.16
CA ARG A 239 22.04 -34.07 -34.44
C ARG A 239 23.01 -35.26 -34.49
N SER A 240 23.75 -35.51 -33.40
CA SER A 240 24.69 -36.63 -33.32
C SER A 240 23.98 -37.98 -33.30
N LYS A 241 22.84 -38.10 -32.61
CA LYS A 241 22.00 -39.31 -32.60
C LYS A 241 21.49 -39.71 -34.00
N LEU A 242 21.24 -38.75 -34.88
CA LEU A 242 20.76 -39.02 -36.23
C LEU A 242 21.87 -39.55 -37.16
N GLY A 243 23.15 -39.28 -36.84
CA GLY A 243 24.31 -39.74 -37.60
C GLY A 243 24.32 -39.27 -39.07
N GLY A 244 25.13 -39.92 -39.90
CA GLY A 244 25.06 -39.86 -41.37
C GLY A 244 24.91 -41.28 -41.96
N PRO A 245 24.53 -41.45 -43.25
CA PRO A 245 23.94 -40.48 -44.18
C PRO A 245 22.48 -40.14 -43.84
N MET A 246 22.02 -38.97 -44.29
CA MET A 246 20.70 -38.45 -43.95
C MET A 246 19.63 -39.05 -44.86
N THR A 247 19.00 -40.12 -44.41
CA THR A 247 17.86 -40.76 -45.08
C THR A 247 16.64 -39.84 -45.05
N PRO A 248 15.71 -39.87 -46.04
CA PRO A 248 14.51 -39.01 -46.04
C PRO A 248 13.67 -39.09 -44.76
N TYR A 249 13.62 -40.27 -44.13
CA TYR A 249 12.98 -40.47 -42.82
C TYR A 249 13.68 -39.69 -41.70
N ARG A 250 15.01 -39.75 -41.63
CA ARG A 250 15.83 -39.01 -40.65
C ARG A 250 15.75 -37.50 -40.87
N GLN A 251 15.66 -37.05 -42.13
CA GLN A 251 15.44 -35.64 -42.46
C GLN A 251 14.08 -35.15 -41.92
N LYS A 252 13.01 -35.94 -42.07
CA LYS A 252 11.70 -35.60 -41.50
C LYS A 252 11.74 -35.53 -39.98
N GLN A 253 12.49 -36.42 -39.33
CA GLN A 253 12.69 -36.40 -37.88
C GLN A 253 13.49 -35.18 -37.44
N TRP A 254 14.56 -34.82 -38.16
CA TRP A 254 15.34 -33.60 -37.91
C TRP A 254 14.48 -32.34 -38.00
N ASN A 255 13.65 -32.24 -39.06
CA ASN A 255 12.75 -31.10 -39.23
C ASN A 255 11.76 -30.96 -38.07
N ARG A 256 11.25 -32.07 -37.52
CA ARG A 256 10.39 -32.03 -36.32
C ARG A 256 11.14 -31.52 -35.09
N ILE A 257 12.38 -31.93 -34.91
CA ILE A 257 13.23 -31.47 -33.80
C ILE A 257 13.54 -29.97 -33.97
N CYS A 258 13.83 -29.50 -35.18
CA CYS A 258 13.99 -28.09 -35.47
C CYS A 258 12.72 -27.29 -35.17
N GLN A 259 11.53 -27.81 -35.50
CA GLN A 259 10.26 -27.15 -35.17
C GLN A 259 10.06 -27.00 -33.65
N GLN A 260 10.31 -28.07 -32.88
CA GLN A 260 10.26 -28.01 -31.41
C GLN A 260 11.26 -26.99 -30.85
N PHE A 261 12.49 -26.98 -31.40
CA PHE A 261 13.53 -26.06 -31.00
C PHE A 261 13.18 -24.59 -31.28
N ILE A 262 12.54 -24.30 -32.43
CA ILE A 262 12.03 -22.97 -32.76
C ILE A 262 10.98 -22.53 -31.72
N GLU A 263 10.09 -23.43 -31.34
CA GLU A 263 9.06 -23.16 -30.34
C GLU A 263 9.66 -22.90 -28.94
N ASP A 264 10.69 -23.64 -28.56
CA ASP A 264 11.42 -23.45 -27.31
C ASP A 264 12.21 -22.13 -27.30
N ILE A 265 12.81 -21.74 -28.43
CA ILE A 265 13.45 -20.42 -28.57
C ILE A 265 12.41 -19.30 -28.50
N SER A 266 11.22 -19.47 -29.06
CA SER A 266 10.12 -18.49 -28.91
C SER A 266 9.74 -18.30 -27.45
N LYS A 267 9.62 -19.40 -26.67
CA LYS A 267 9.38 -19.34 -25.22
C LYS A 267 10.53 -18.67 -24.47
N LEU A 268 11.77 -18.95 -24.87
CA LEU A 268 12.96 -18.31 -24.30
C LEU A 268 12.97 -16.79 -24.57
N ASN A 269 12.67 -16.36 -25.80
CA ASN A 269 12.63 -14.95 -26.15
C ASN A 269 11.55 -14.19 -25.35
N LYS A 270 10.39 -14.80 -25.11
CA LYS A 270 9.37 -14.22 -24.19
C LYS A 270 9.90 -14.06 -22.75
N ARG A 271 10.74 -14.99 -22.26
CA ARG A 271 11.39 -14.83 -20.95
C ARG A 271 12.44 -13.72 -20.96
N ILE A 272 13.16 -13.56 -22.07
CA ILE A 272 14.10 -12.46 -22.27
C ILE A 272 13.37 -11.11 -22.28
N ASP A 273 12.19 -11.03 -22.88
CA ASP A 273 11.35 -9.82 -22.82
C ASP A 273 10.99 -9.49 -21.37
N ASN A 274 10.49 -10.46 -20.62
CA ASN A 274 10.18 -10.27 -19.20
C ASN A 274 11.41 -9.84 -18.40
N PHE A 275 12.57 -10.47 -18.64
CA PHE A 275 13.83 -10.08 -18.02
C PHE A 275 14.20 -8.62 -18.36
N ASN A 276 14.11 -8.23 -19.63
CA ASN A 276 14.44 -6.87 -20.07
C ASN A 276 13.54 -5.80 -19.44
N LEU A 277 12.28 -6.15 -19.11
CA LEU A 277 11.36 -5.27 -18.39
C LEU A 277 11.73 -5.09 -16.91
N VAL A 278 12.33 -6.11 -16.27
CA VAL A 278 12.68 -6.08 -14.85
C VAL A 278 14.10 -5.52 -14.61
N VAL A 279 14.99 -5.65 -15.59
CA VAL A 279 16.39 -5.21 -15.46
C VAL A 279 16.48 -3.69 -15.28
N PRO A 280 17.07 -3.19 -14.18
CA PRO A 280 17.16 -1.75 -13.91
C PRO A 280 18.14 -1.00 -14.83
N ILE A 281 19.06 -1.71 -15.50
CA ILE A 281 20.17 -1.13 -16.25
C ILE A 281 20.09 -1.55 -17.73
N LEU A 282 19.90 -0.58 -18.62
CA LEU A 282 19.77 -0.82 -20.07
C LEU A 282 20.94 -1.63 -20.66
N SER A 283 22.17 -1.38 -20.19
CA SER A 283 23.37 -2.11 -20.68
C SER A 283 23.40 -3.59 -20.33
N ARG A 284 22.54 -4.05 -19.39
CA ARG A 284 22.44 -5.45 -18.97
C ARG A 284 21.24 -6.18 -19.59
N GLN A 285 20.46 -5.52 -20.44
CA GLN A 285 19.41 -6.17 -21.20
C GLN A 285 19.98 -7.16 -22.22
N MET A 286 19.18 -8.14 -22.60
CA MET A 286 19.55 -9.21 -23.52
C MET A 286 18.80 -9.10 -24.83
N VAL A 287 19.47 -9.49 -25.92
CA VAL A 287 18.86 -9.56 -27.26
C VAL A 287 18.22 -10.92 -27.47
N HIS A 288 17.18 -10.96 -28.29
CA HIS A 288 16.55 -12.21 -28.71
C HIS A 288 17.51 -13.12 -29.48
N PHE A 289 17.29 -14.43 -29.30
CA PHE A 289 17.99 -15.47 -30.04
C PHE A 289 17.18 -15.85 -31.28
N SER A 290 17.84 -15.88 -32.43
CA SER A 290 17.27 -16.39 -33.67
C SER A 290 17.51 -17.89 -33.78
N ALA A 291 16.44 -18.66 -33.97
CA ALA A 291 16.52 -20.12 -34.05
C ALA A 291 17.39 -20.60 -35.22
N ASP A 292 17.26 -19.98 -36.40
CA ASP A 292 17.98 -20.39 -37.60
C ASP A 292 19.50 -20.31 -37.42
N LYS A 293 19.99 -19.22 -36.80
CA LYS A 293 21.43 -19.05 -36.54
C LYS A 293 21.96 -20.10 -35.55
N GLU A 294 21.16 -20.49 -34.55
CA GLU A 294 21.54 -21.52 -33.58
C GLU A 294 21.50 -22.92 -34.18
N ILE A 295 20.58 -23.20 -35.12
CA ILE A 295 20.54 -24.47 -35.88
C ILE A 295 21.78 -24.59 -36.77
N VAL A 296 22.12 -23.54 -37.52
CA VAL A 296 23.34 -23.50 -38.35
C VAL A 296 24.59 -23.67 -37.48
N ARG A 297 24.62 -23.01 -36.32
CA ARG A 297 25.71 -23.18 -35.35
C ARG A 297 25.82 -24.64 -34.89
N ALA A 298 24.69 -25.27 -34.57
CA ALA A 298 24.66 -26.67 -34.13
C ALA A 298 25.18 -27.64 -35.20
N GLN A 299 24.85 -27.38 -36.48
CA GLN A 299 25.37 -28.14 -37.61
C GLN A 299 26.89 -28.00 -37.74
N LYS A 300 27.41 -26.77 -37.70
CA LYS A 300 28.87 -26.51 -37.73
C LYS A 300 29.59 -27.17 -36.56
N THR A 301 29.02 -27.13 -35.36
CA THR A 301 29.63 -27.79 -34.19
C THR A 301 29.61 -29.31 -34.32
N TYR A 302 28.61 -29.88 -35.00
CA TYR A 302 28.57 -31.31 -35.26
C TYR A 302 29.60 -31.70 -36.32
N GLU A 303 29.74 -30.92 -37.39
CA GLU A 303 30.77 -31.12 -38.42
C GLU A 303 32.17 -31.09 -37.79
N ALA A 304 32.46 -30.09 -36.95
CA ALA A 304 33.72 -29.99 -36.22
C ALA A 304 33.95 -31.08 -35.15
N LEU A 305 32.93 -31.85 -34.76
CA LEU A 305 33.06 -33.01 -33.88
C LEU A 305 33.31 -34.31 -34.66
N MET A 306 33.04 -34.31 -35.97
CA MET A 306 33.21 -35.45 -36.86
C MET A 306 34.51 -35.37 -37.67
N GLU A 307 35.04 -34.16 -37.90
CA GLU A 307 36.42 -33.88 -38.33
C GLU A 307 37.43 -34.16 -37.21
#